data_AF-A0AAP9GAT6-F1
#
_entry.id   AF-A0AAP9GAT6-F1
#
_cell.length_a   1.000
_cell.length_b   1.000
_cell.length_c   1.000
_cell.angle_alpha   90.00
_cell.angle_beta   90.00
_cell.angle_gamma   90.00
#
_symmetry.space_group_name_H-M   'P 1'
#
loop_
_entity.id
_entity.type
_entity.pdbx_description
1 polymer ?
#
loop_
_entity_poly.entity_id
_entity_poly.type
_entity_poly.pdbx_seq_one_letter_code
_entity_poly.pdbx_strand_id
1 'polypeptide(L)'
;MTTTVHDKNALTITSDSRWSVELDKAHVLFIDDTDFEKMVELPKFALVTAGDAILIEQWKNWAKGDISNPRPAVVRVDERQRNHYISVCLIMKPSIVLFDSQVATIVIPHARFSGSGREFAKCCWEGNQCARTAIETAKKSDVFTGGTVKYVELNTAANNLSADNATIQDLHTMLTTRGLVMNTNTGNTTPVQEHQEPKDIAKGLENGALVASAPTGDVQSPWNTTQEENLDAAIETLRKLVASA
;
A
#
# COMPACT_ATOMS: atom_id res chain seq x y z
N MET A 1 1.37 2.82 -8.13
CA MET A 1 0.80 3.67 -7.06
C MET A 1 -0.37 2.91 -6.44
N THR A 2 -0.94 3.33 -5.33
CA THR A 2 -2.09 2.64 -4.69
C THR A 2 -3.24 3.62 -4.47
N THR A 3 -4.45 3.14 -4.20
CA THR A 3 -5.53 3.93 -3.63
C THR A 3 -6.10 3.19 -2.42
N THR A 4 -6.22 3.89 -1.31
CA THR A 4 -6.83 3.37 -0.10
C THR A 4 -7.91 4.31 0.43
N VAL A 5 -9.02 3.75 0.89
CA VAL A 5 -10.12 4.47 1.54
C VAL A 5 -10.35 3.87 2.92
N HIS A 6 -10.28 4.70 3.96
CA HIS A 6 -10.75 4.37 5.30
C HIS A 6 -12.09 5.07 5.52
N ASP A 7 -13.18 4.31 5.50
CA ASP A 7 -14.53 4.77 5.75
C ASP A 7 -14.87 4.55 7.23
N LYS A 8 -14.99 5.65 7.97
CA LYS A 8 -15.27 5.62 9.41
C LYS A 8 -16.72 5.31 9.71
N ASN A 9 -17.65 5.60 8.80
CA ASN A 9 -19.07 5.34 8.98
C ASN A 9 -19.37 3.86 8.73
N ALA A 10 -18.85 3.32 7.62
CA ALA A 10 -18.99 1.91 7.27
C ALA A 10 -18.00 0.99 8.02
N LEU A 11 -17.11 1.57 8.86
CA LEU A 11 -16.08 0.83 9.60
C LEU A 11 -15.26 -0.09 8.70
N THR A 12 -14.90 0.39 7.52
CA THR A 12 -14.27 -0.42 6.47
C THR A 12 -13.02 0.27 5.94
N ILE A 13 -11.97 -0.51 5.68
CA ILE A 13 -10.80 -0.08 4.92
C ILE A 13 -10.85 -0.80 3.57
N THR A 14 -10.60 -0.10 2.47
CA THR A 14 -10.49 -0.70 1.15
C THR A 14 -9.24 -0.22 0.44
N SER A 15 -8.60 -1.11 -0.32
CA SER A 15 -7.46 -0.78 -1.17
C SER A 15 -7.56 -1.50 -2.51
N ASP A 16 -6.82 -1.03 -3.49
CA ASP A 16 -6.60 -1.73 -4.75
C ASP A 16 -5.51 -2.81 -4.61
N SER A 17 -5.43 -3.78 -5.53
CA SER A 17 -4.43 -4.87 -5.45
C SER A 17 -3.23 -4.68 -6.39
N ARG A 18 -3.15 -3.57 -7.14
CA ARG A 18 -2.07 -3.31 -8.10
C ARG A 18 -0.75 -3.02 -7.42
N TRP A 19 0.31 -3.65 -7.91
CA TRP A 19 1.69 -3.31 -7.62
C TRP A 19 2.37 -2.82 -8.89
N SER A 20 3.29 -1.88 -8.74
CA SER A 20 3.91 -1.22 -9.90
C SER A 20 5.38 -0.91 -9.67
N VAL A 21 6.13 -0.86 -10.77
CA VAL A 21 7.53 -0.47 -10.86
C VAL A 21 7.63 0.57 -11.96
N GLU A 22 8.13 1.75 -11.64
CA GLU A 22 8.45 2.74 -12.67
C GLU A 22 9.69 2.26 -13.45
N LEU A 23 9.55 2.11 -14.77
CA LEU A 23 10.66 1.74 -15.65
C LEU A 23 11.35 2.99 -16.20
N ASP A 24 10.54 3.94 -16.68
CA ASP A 24 10.97 5.24 -17.16
C ASP A 24 9.83 6.27 -16.99
N LYS A 25 9.98 7.46 -17.58
CA LYS A 25 9.00 8.55 -17.46
C LYS A 25 7.63 8.26 -18.10
N ALA A 26 7.57 7.32 -19.03
CA ALA A 26 6.39 6.98 -19.82
C ALA A 26 5.93 5.53 -19.62
N HIS A 27 6.70 4.70 -18.92
CA HIS A 27 6.40 3.28 -18.76
C HIS A 27 6.40 2.82 -17.31
N VAL A 28 5.38 2.04 -16.97
CA VAL A 28 5.25 1.36 -15.69
C VAL A 28 5.04 -0.13 -15.92
N LEU A 29 5.82 -0.97 -15.25
CA LEU A 29 5.52 -2.39 -15.12
C LEU A 29 4.54 -2.56 -13.96
N PHE A 30 3.44 -3.27 -14.16
CA PHE A 30 2.48 -3.54 -13.11
C PHE A 30 1.98 -4.97 -13.11
N ILE A 31 1.43 -5.38 -11.97
CA ILE A 31 0.73 -6.64 -11.79
C ILE A 31 -0.41 -6.42 -10.79
N ASP A 32 -1.53 -7.08 -11.04
CA ASP A 32 -2.71 -7.07 -10.17
C ASP A 32 -2.81 -8.41 -9.42
N ASP A 33 -3.51 -8.41 -8.29
CA ASP A 33 -3.91 -9.63 -7.56
C ASP A 33 -2.72 -10.56 -7.25
N THR A 34 -1.79 -10.05 -6.46
CA THR A 34 -0.51 -10.71 -6.13
C THR A 34 -0.54 -11.48 -4.82
N ASP A 35 -1.64 -11.43 -4.07
CA ASP A 35 -1.71 -11.88 -2.68
C ASP A 35 -0.69 -11.22 -1.72
N PHE A 36 0.18 -10.33 -2.20
CA PHE A 36 1.06 -9.49 -1.42
C PHE A 36 0.27 -8.24 -1.01
N GLU A 37 -0.44 -8.35 0.11
CA GLU A 37 -1.40 -7.33 0.52
C GLU A 37 -0.72 -6.05 1.03
N LYS A 38 -1.39 -4.90 0.87
CA LYS A 38 -0.97 -3.59 1.41
C LYS A 38 -1.56 -3.31 2.80
N MET A 39 -2.46 -4.18 3.24
CA MET A 39 -3.19 -4.08 4.50
C MET A 39 -3.01 -5.36 5.30
N VAL A 40 -2.97 -5.24 6.63
CA VAL A 40 -3.01 -6.38 7.54
C VAL A 40 -4.18 -6.16 8.50
N GLU A 41 -5.00 -7.19 8.63
CA GLU A 41 -6.08 -7.26 9.61
C GLU A 41 -5.58 -8.06 10.83
N LEU A 42 -5.74 -7.50 12.03
CA LEU A 42 -5.40 -8.14 13.30
C LEU A 42 -6.57 -7.97 14.28
N PRO A 43 -6.67 -8.81 15.34
CA PRO A 43 -7.84 -8.80 16.23
C PRO A 43 -8.17 -7.44 16.85
N LYS A 44 -7.14 -6.62 17.15
CA LYS A 44 -7.30 -5.33 17.84
C LYS A 44 -7.06 -4.10 16.96
N PHE A 45 -6.37 -4.26 15.84
CA PHE A 45 -6.02 -3.15 14.96
C PHE A 45 -5.87 -3.61 13.51
N ALA A 46 -5.78 -2.66 12.59
CA ALA A 46 -5.37 -2.88 11.22
C ALA A 46 -4.13 -2.02 10.92
N LEU A 47 -3.25 -2.57 10.09
CA LEU A 47 -2.10 -1.86 9.53
C LEU A 47 -2.40 -1.60 8.05
N VAL A 48 -2.25 -0.36 7.61
CA VAL A 48 -2.34 0.04 6.21
C VAL A 48 -1.00 0.60 5.79
N THR A 49 -0.49 0.15 4.65
CA THR A 49 0.82 0.54 4.15
C THR A 49 0.81 0.96 2.69
N ALA A 50 1.77 1.81 2.32
CA ALA A 50 2.04 2.21 0.96
C ALA A 50 3.53 2.57 0.81
N GLY A 51 4.04 2.63 -0.42
CA GLY A 51 5.44 2.88 -0.72
C GLY A 51 6.23 1.60 -1.00
N ASP A 52 7.46 1.57 -0.51
CA ASP A 52 8.44 0.52 -0.80
C ASP A 52 8.00 -0.89 -0.36
N ALA A 53 7.97 -1.86 -1.28
CA ALA A 53 7.46 -3.20 -1.00
C ALA A 53 8.32 -3.99 0.01
N ILE A 54 9.64 -3.73 0.10
CA ILE A 54 10.52 -4.39 1.06
C ILE A 54 10.21 -3.89 2.48
N LEU A 55 10.10 -2.57 2.66
CA LEU A 55 9.66 -2.00 3.93
C LEU A 55 8.26 -2.51 4.29
N ILE A 56 7.34 -2.59 3.32
CA ILE A 56 6.00 -3.12 3.55
C ILE A 56 6.04 -4.55 4.08
N GLU A 57 6.81 -5.45 3.46
CA GLU A 57 6.98 -6.82 3.95
C GLU A 57 7.47 -6.85 5.41
N GLN A 58 8.49 -6.06 5.74
CA GLN A 58 9.03 -5.96 7.10
C GLN A 58 7.99 -5.50 8.10
N TRP A 59 7.21 -4.47 7.75
CA TRP A 59 6.13 -3.93 8.58
C TRP A 59 4.99 -4.92 8.79
N LYS A 60 4.60 -5.67 7.74
CA LYS A 60 3.60 -6.74 7.86
C LYS A 60 4.09 -7.87 8.76
N ASN A 61 5.34 -8.30 8.59
CA ASN A 61 5.94 -9.35 9.40
C ASN A 61 6.05 -8.94 10.88
N TRP A 62 6.45 -7.70 11.16
CA TRP A 62 6.47 -7.16 12.51
C TRP A 62 5.07 -7.12 13.13
N ALA A 63 4.07 -6.61 12.40
CA ALA A 63 2.72 -6.46 12.92
C ALA A 63 2.04 -7.81 13.23
N LYS A 64 2.30 -8.84 12.43
CA LYS A 64 1.80 -10.21 12.64
C LYS A 64 2.61 -10.99 13.68
N GLY A 65 3.86 -10.61 13.87
CA GLY A 65 4.76 -11.22 14.85
C GLY A 65 4.57 -10.63 16.24
N ASP A 66 5.66 -10.65 17.02
CA ASP A 66 5.67 -10.04 18.34
C ASP A 66 5.99 -8.54 18.23
N ILE A 67 4.95 -7.72 18.38
CA ILE A 67 5.02 -6.25 18.34
C ILE A 67 5.78 -5.64 19.53
N SER A 68 6.16 -6.44 20.55
CA SER A 68 7.08 -6.00 21.61
C SER A 68 8.48 -5.76 21.07
N ASN A 69 8.86 -6.43 19.98
CA ASN A 69 10.10 -6.18 19.28
C ASN A 69 10.16 -4.75 18.70
N PRO A 70 11.37 -4.21 18.47
CA PRO A 70 11.54 -2.93 17.78
C PRO A 70 10.82 -2.93 16.43
N ARG A 71 10.14 -1.81 16.12
CA ARG A 71 9.51 -1.63 14.81
C ARG A 71 10.56 -1.62 13.69
N PRO A 72 10.20 -1.98 12.45
CA PRO A 72 11.08 -1.82 11.29
C PRO A 72 11.40 -0.35 10.99
N ALA A 73 12.38 -0.16 10.13
CA ALA A 73 12.74 1.16 9.62
C ALA A 73 11.60 1.76 8.78
N VAL A 74 11.54 3.09 8.71
CA VAL A 74 10.61 3.84 7.85
C VAL A 74 11.25 4.28 6.52
N VAL A 75 12.55 4.07 6.40
CA VAL A 75 13.37 4.39 5.23
C VAL A 75 14.41 3.29 5.02
N ARG A 76 14.70 2.98 3.76
CA ARG A 76 15.89 2.22 3.38
C ARG A 76 16.65 2.97 2.29
N VAL A 77 17.96 2.75 2.25
CA VAL A 77 18.85 3.30 1.22
C VAL A 77 19.26 2.17 0.30
N ASP A 78 19.09 2.34 -1.01
CA ASP A 78 19.55 1.35 -1.98
C ASP A 78 21.04 1.48 -2.33
N GLU A 79 21.57 0.57 -3.13
CA GLU A 79 22.97 0.56 -3.56
C GLU A 79 23.41 1.84 -4.29
N ARG A 80 22.44 2.59 -4.85
CA ARG A 80 22.66 3.85 -5.56
C ARG A 80 22.48 5.07 -4.65
N GLN A 81 22.46 4.88 -3.33
CA GLN A 81 22.26 5.94 -2.34
C GLN A 81 20.92 6.67 -2.49
N ARG A 82 19.88 6.00 -3.03
CA ARG A 82 18.53 6.55 -3.10
C ARG A 82 17.73 6.11 -1.90
N ASN A 83 17.00 7.05 -1.30
CA ASN A 83 16.08 6.77 -0.20
C ASN A 83 14.75 6.26 -0.73
N HIS A 84 14.26 5.18 -0.12
CA HIS A 84 12.93 4.61 -0.33
C HIS A 84 12.17 4.66 0.99
N TYR A 85 10.93 5.14 0.97
CA TYR A 85 10.13 5.32 2.18
C TYR A 85 8.86 4.49 2.17
N ILE A 86 8.33 4.29 3.37
CA ILE A 86 7.01 3.70 3.59
C ILE A 86 6.05 4.76 4.17
N SER A 87 4.78 4.66 3.81
CA SER A 87 3.66 5.28 4.49
C SER A 87 2.96 4.23 5.34
N VAL A 88 2.71 4.58 6.60
CA VAL A 88 2.09 3.70 7.60
C VAL A 88 0.87 4.39 8.19
N CYS A 89 -0.22 3.65 8.32
CA CYS A 89 -1.39 4.06 9.09
C CYS A 89 -1.83 2.90 10.01
N LEU A 90 -1.96 3.21 11.30
CA LEU A 90 -2.34 2.28 12.37
C LEU A 90 -3.75 2.61 12.82
N ILE A 91 -4.66 1.65 12.68
CA ILE A 91 -6.09 1.83 12.96
C ILE A 91 -6.51 0.86 14.05
N MET A 92 -6.71 1.37 15.27
CA MET A 92 -7.33 0.61 16.36
C MET A 92 -8.81 0.38 16.06
N LYS A 93 -9.27 -0.85 16.26
CA LYS A 93 -10.66 -1.21 16.01
C LYS A 93 -11.60 -0.59 17.06
N PRO A 94 -12.81 -0.14 16.63
CA PRO A 94 -13.39 -0.34 15.31
C PRO A 94 -13.04 0.73 14.26
N SER A 95 -12.45 1.88 14.59
CA SER A 95 -12.10 2.91 13.57
C SER A 95 -11.21 4.06 14.06
N ILE A 96 -10.51 3.88 15.17
CA ILE A 96 -9.69 4.94 15.78
C ILE A 96 -8.31 4.89 15.13
N VAL A 97 -7.96 5.94 14.38
CA VAL A 97 -6.60 6.07 13.84
C VAL A 97 -5.68 6.54 14.95
N LEU A 98 -4.73 5.68 15.31
CA LEU A 98 -3.69 5.98 16.30
C LEU A 98 -2.53 6.74 15.67
N PHE A 99 -2.21 6.41 14.43
CA PHE A 99 -1.15 7.06 13.67
C PHE A 99 -1.46 7.02 12.18
N ASP A 100 -1.11 8.09 11.48
CA ASP A 100 -1.11 8.18 10.03
C ASP A 100 0.10 9.03 9.63
N SER A 101 0.96 8.50 8.76
CA SER A 101 2.10 9.26 8.23
C SER A 101 1.66 10.52 7.46
N GLN A 102 0.38 10.60 7.06
CA GLN A 102 -0.27 11.69 6.33
C GLN A 102 0.34 12.00 4.96
N VAL A 103 1.16 11.10 4.42
CA VAL A 103 1.70 11.26 3.07
C VAL A 103 0.56 11.11 2.07
N ALA A 104 0.24 12.22 1.39
CA ALA A 104 -0.79 12.28 0.36
C ALA A 104 -2.17 11.77 0.85
N THR A 105 -2.57 12.13 2.06
CA THR A 105 -3.87 11.73 2.63
C THR A 105 -4.85 12.91 2.64
N ILE A 106 -6.03 12.71 2.05
CA ILE A 106 -7.17 13.62 2.22
C ILE A 106 -8.02 13.12 3.38
N VAL A 107 -8.20 13.97 4.39
CA VAL A 107 -9.03 13.66 5.56
C VAL A 107 -10.29 14.51 5.53
N ILE A 108 -11.44 13.84 5.54
CA ILE A 108 -12.75 14.45 5.76
C ILE A 108 -13.36 13.87 7.05
N PRO A 109 -14.45 14.45 7.60
CA PRO A 109 -14.97 14.03 8.90
C PRO A 109 -15.18 12.50 9.02
N HIS A 110 -15.72 11.89 7.98
CA HIS A 110 -16.17 10.49 7.96
C HIS A 110 -15.29 9.53 7.16
N ALA A 111 -14.26 10.02 6.46
CA ALA A 111 -13.42 9.16 5.63
C ALA A 111 -12.00 9.71 5.48
N ARG A 112 -11.08 8.84 5.09
CA ARG A 112 -9.73 9.19 4.66
C ARG A 112 -9.44 8.53 3.32
N PHE A 113 -8.69 9.24 2.48
CA PHE A 113 -8.31 8.79 1.15
C PHE A 113 -6.82 8.99 0.99
N SER A 114 -6.08 7.95 0.62
CA SER A 114 -4.64 8.04 0.39
C SER A 114 -4.24 7.36 -0.90
N GLY A 115 -3.06 7.72 -1.40
CA GLY A 115 -2.55 7.17 -2.65
C GLY A 115 -2.81 8.07 -3.86
N SER A 116 -2.51 7.58 -5.06
CA SER A 116 -2.61 8.34 -6.32
C SER A 116 -4.04 8.59 -6.77
N GLY A 117 -4.93 7.62 -6.60
CA GLY A 117 -6.34 7.74 -6.99
C GLY A 117 -7.23 8.38 -5.91
N ARG A 118 -6.64 8.94 -4.85
CA ARG A 118 -7.35 9.50 -3.69
C ARG A 118 -8.41 10.54 -4.04
N GLU A 119 -8.14 11.42 -5.00
CA GLU A 119 -9.06 12.49 -5.41
C GLU A 119 -10.29 11.90 -6.12
N PHE A 120 -10.07 10.94 -7.03
CA PHE A 120 -11.14 10.23 -7.73
C PHE A 120 -11.99 9.41 -6.75
N ALA A 121 -11.33 8.73 -5.80
CA ALA A 121 -12.00 7.97 -4.76
C ALA A 121 -12.84 8.88 -3.85
N LYS A 122 -12.28 10.01 -3.39
CA LYS A 122 -13.00 11.01 -2.58
C LYS A 122 -14.24 11.51 -3.30
N CYS A 123 -14.10 11.97 -4.54
CA CYS A 123 -15.22 12.53 -5.31
C CYS A 123 -16.35 11.51 -5.47
N CYS A 124 -16.01 10.24 -5.75
CA CYS A 124 -16.99 9.16 -5.81
C CYS A 124 -17.66 8.91 -4.44
N TRP A 125 -16.86 8.85 -3.38
CA TRP A 125 -17.33 8.56 -2.04
C TRP A 125 -18.27 9.65 -1.50
N GLU A 126 -18.00 10.93 -1.78
CA GLU A 126 -18.88 12.03 -1.35
C GLU A 126 -20.32 11.86 -1.85
N GLY A 127 -20.52 11.33 -3.06
CA GLY A 127 -21.86 11.04 -3.61
C GLY A 127 -22.46 9.68 -3.24
N ASN A 128 -21.63 8.67 -2.98
CA ASN A 128 -22.09 7.28 -2.83
C ASN A 128 -21.94 6.70 -1.42
N GLN A 129 -21.10 7.30 -0.58
CA GLN A 129 -20.77 6.84 0.78
C GLN A 129 -20.35 5.36 0.83
N CYS A 130 -19.61 4.90 -0.18
CA CYS A 130 -19.19 3.50 -0.31
C CYS A 130 -17.71 3.42 -0.70
N ALA A 131 -16.87 2.92 0.22
CA ALA A 131 -15.43 2.76 0.01
C ALA A 131 -15.09 1.85 -1.18
N ARG A 132 -15.81 0.74 -1.35
CA ARG A 132 -15.57 -0.21 -2.46
C ARG A 132 -15.86 0.43 -3.82
N THR A 133 -16.99 1.14 -3.94
CA THR A 133 -17.35 1.88 -5.17
C THR A 133 -16.35 3.00 -5.45
N ALA A 134 -15.80 3.64 -4.41
CA ALA A 134 -14.77 4.66 -4.56
C ALA A 134 -13.49 4.13 -5.21
N ILE A 135 -13.00 2.94 -4.79
CA ILE A 135 -11.86 2.28 -5.43
C ILE A 135 -12.18 1.91 -6.88
N GLU A 136 -13.36 1.33 -7.16
CA GLU A 136 -13.76 0.98 -8.54
C GLU A 136 -13.83 2.19 -9.47
N THR A 137 -14.22 3.35 -8.96
CA THR A 137 -14.18 4.59 -9.74
C THR A 137 -12.75 5.07 -9.95
N ALA A 138 -11.89 5.02 -8.93
CA ALA A 138 -10.49 5.42 -9.05
C ALA A 138 -9.73 4.62 -10.12
N LYS A 139 -9.98 3.32 -10.25
CA LYS A 139 -9.38 2.46 -11.30
C LYS A 139 -9.58 2.96 -12.72
N LYS A 140 -10.68 3.70 -12.97
CA LYS A 140 -11.02 4.20 -14.32
C LYS A 140 -10.22 5.43 -14.73
N SER A 141 -9.60 6.12 -13.75
CA SER A 141 -8.97 7.42 -13.97
C SER A 141 -7.51 7.47 -13.50
N ASP A 142 -7.13 6.58 -12.59
CA ASP A 142 -5.75 6.43 -12.14
C ASP A 142 -5.15 5.12 -12.67
N VAL A 143 -4.19 5.24 -13.59
CA VAL A 143 -3.50 4.09 -14.24
C VAL A 143 -2.78 3.19 -13.25
N PHE A 144 -2.56 3.68 -12.04
CA PHE A 144 -1.86 2.95 -11.01
C PHE A 144 -2.77 2.27 -9.99
N THR A 145 -4.08 2.51 -10.04
CA THR A 145 -5.07 1.81 -9.20
C THR A 145 -5.69 0.69 -10.03
N GLY A 146 -5.67 -0.55 -9.52
CA GLY A 146 -6.12 -1.69 -10.32
C GLY A 146 -6.45 -2.96 -9.54
N GLY A 147 -6.72 -4.02 -10.30
CA GLY A 147 -7.04 -5.35 -9.79
C GLY A 147 -8.32 -5.42 -8.96
N THR A 148 -8.42 -6.46 -8.13
CA THR A 148 -9.55 -6.67 -7.20
C THR A 148 -9.53 -5.63 -6.07
N VAL A 149 -10.70 -5.14 -5.67
CA VAL A 149 -10.82 -4.32 -4.44
C VAL A 149 -10.64 -5.21 -3.22
N LYS A 150 -9.60 -4.94 -2.45
CA LYS A 150 -9.34 -5.54 -1.14
C LYS A 150 -10.07 -4.76 -0.07
N TYR A 151 -10.61 -5.43 0.94
CA TYR A 151 -11.33 -4.79 2.03
C TYR A 151 -11.10 -5.48 3.37
N VAL A 152 -11.24 -4.70 4.44
CA VAL A 152 -11.28 -5.14 5.84
C VAL A 152 -12.44 -4.43 6.53
N GLU A 153 -13.40 -5.20 7.05
CA GLU A 153 -14.45 -4.70 7.95
C GLU A 153 -13.94 -4.73 9.38
N LEU A 154 -13.77 -3.55 9.97
CA LEU A 154 -13.11 -3.36 11.27
C LEU A 154 -13.95 -3.85 12.45
N ASN A 155 -15.27 -3.97 12.28
CA ASN A 155 -16.17 -4.43 13.32
C ASN A 155 -16.34 -5.95 13.33
N THR A 156 -16.46 -6.57 12.16
CA THR A 156 -16.77 -8.00 12.00
C THR A 156 -15.53 -8.85 11.76
N ALA A 157 -14.37 -8.22 11.49
CA ALA A 157 -13.16 -8.84 10.95
C ALA A 157 -13.34 -9.49 9.56
N ALA A 158 -14.51 -9.35 8.92
CA ALA A 158 -14.72 -9.86 7.58
C ALA A 158 -13.81 -9.14 6.58
N ASN A 159 -13.10 -9.90 5.77
CA ASN A 159 -12.15 -9.37 4.80
C ASN A 159 -11.99 -10.32 3.62
N ASN A 160 -11.40 -9.84 2.53
CA ASN A 160 -11.00 -10.66 1.37
C ASN A 160 -9.49 -10.57 1.10
N LEU A 161 -8.71 -10.33 2.16
CA LEU A 161 -7.26 -10.41 2.09
C LEU A 161 -6.88 -11.87 1.86
N SER A 162 -5.81 -12.09 1.10
CA SER A 162 -5.19 -13.40 1.03
C SER A 162 -4.73 -13.83 2.43
N ALA A 163 -4.40 -15.12 2.62
CA ALA A 163 -3.73 -15.57 3.84
C ALA A 163 -2.33 -14.92 4.04
N ASP A 164 -1.91 -14.05 3.12
CA ASP A 164 -0.78 -13.11 3.20
C ASP A 164 0.54 -13.83 3.53
N ASN A 165 0.74 -14.94 2.81
CA ASN A 165 1.98 -15.74 2.72
C ASN A 165 2.87 -15.30 1.55
N ALA A 166 2.39 -14.42 0.69
CA ALA A 166 3.18 -13.92 -0.43
C ALA A 166 4.33 -13.06 0.09
N THR A 167 5.51 -13.28 -0.46
CA THR A 167 6.73 -12.55 -0.17
C THR A 167 7.04 -11.52 -1.26
N ILE A 168 8.00 -10.65 -1.00
CA ILE A 168 8.56 -9.76 -2.04
C ILE A 168 9.13 -10.57 -3.21
N GLN A 169 9.69 -11.75 -2.93
CA GLN A 169 10.23 -12.62 -3.96
C GLN A 169 9.11 -13.18 -4.86
N ASP A 170 7.98 -13.57 -4.28
CA ASP A 170 6.81 -13.98 -5.06
C ASP A 170 6.32 -12.82 -5.94
N LEU A 171 6.24 -11.60 -5.39
CA LEU A 171 5.88 -10.40 -6.13
C LEU A 171 6.82 -10.15 -7.32
N HIS A 172 8.13 -10.26 -7.13
CA HIS A 172 9.12 -10.14 -8.21
C HIS A 172 8.96 -11.24 -9.27
N THR A 173 8.72 -12.49 -8.86
CA THR A 173 8.44 -13.58 -9.78
C THR A 173 7.16 -13.32 -10.58
N MET A 174 6.10 -12.80 -9.97
CA MET A 174 4.86 -12.46 -10.69
C MET A 174 5.04 -11.28 -11.65
N LEU A 175 5.75 -10.23 -11.24
CA LEU A 175 6.07 -9.08 -12.09
C LEU A 175 6.86 -9.49 -13.32
N THR A 176 7.82 -10.41 -13.16
CA THR A 176 8.64 -10.88 -14.28
C THR A 176 7.93 -11.90 -15.16
N THR A 177 7.00 -12.70 -14.65
CA THR A 177 6.35 -13.77 -15.44
C THR A 177 4.99 -13.39 -16.01
N ARG A 178 4.21 -12.56 -15.31
CA ARG A 178 2.83 -12.20 -15.65
C ARG A 178 2.60 -10.69 -15.74
N GLY A 179 3.61 -9.88 -15.41
CA GLY A 179 3.48 -8.43 -15.41
C GLY A 179 3.17 -7.86 -16.78
N LEU A 180 2.58 -6.67 -16.78
CA LEU A 180 2.27 -5.89 -17.97
C LEU A 180 3.03 -4.57 -17.93
N VAL A 181 3.68 -4.21 -19.03
CA VAL A 181 4.27 -2.89 -19.21
C VAL A 181 3.23 -1.98 -19.84
N MET A 182 2.85 -0.91 -19.14
CA MET A 182 1.92 0.09 -19.61
C MET A 182 2.66 1.35 -20.04
N ASN A 183 2.31 1.89 -21.20
CA ASN A 183 2.66 3.26 -21.57
C ASN A 183 1.65 4.23 -20.91
N THR A 184 2.10 5.03 -19.95
CA THR A 184 1.22 5.89 -19.11
C THR A 184 0.57 7.04 -19.89
N ASN A 185 1.10 7.39 -21.07
CA ASN A 185 0.50 8.43 -21.93
C ASN A 185 -0.67 7.90 -22.77
N THR A 186 -0.65 6.61 -23.12
CA THR A 186 -1.64 6.01 -24.04
C THR A 186 -2.55 4.99 -23.37
N GLY A 187 -2.14 4.45 -22.21
CA GLY A 187 -2.82 3.33 -21.54
C GLY A 187 -2.59 1.97 -22.21
N ASN A 188 -1.86 1.91 -23.32
CA ASN A 188 -1.56 0.65 -24.00
C ASN A 188 -0.67 -0.24 -23.13
N THR A 189 -0.96 -1.53 -23.14
CA THR A 189 -0.23 -2.53 -22.34
C THR A 189 0.36 -3.62 -23.21
N THR A 190 1.54 -4.09 -22.82
CA THR A 190 2.25 -5.20 -23.45
C THR A 190 2.71 -6.18 -22.36
N PRO A 191 2.56 -7.50 -22.54
CA PRO A 191 3.15 -8.47 -21.61
C PRO A 191 4.64 -8.23 -21.41
N VAL A 192 5.11 -8.31 -20.17
CA VAL A 192 6.54 -8.05 -19.84
C VAL A 192 7.49 -8.93 -20.65
N GLN A 193 7.07 -10.17 -20.96
CA GLN A 193 7.84 -11.13 -21.76
C GLN A 193 7.99 -10.71 -23.24
N GLU A 194 7.08 -9.87 -23.73
CA GLU A 194 7.07 -9.33 -25.09
C GLU A 194 7.68 -7.91 -25.16
N HIS A 195 8.10 -7.36 -24.02
CA HIS A 195 8.79 -6.07 -23.97
C HIS A 195 10.16 -6.16 -24.67
N GLN A 196 10.74 -5.03 -25.05
CA GLN A 196 12.04 -4.99 -25.72
C GLN A 196 13.19 -5.48 -24.82
N GLU A 197 13.09 -5.27 -23.51
CA GLU A 197 14.15 -5.52 -22.52
C GLU A 197 13.68 -6.37 -21.31
N PRO A 198 13.12 -7.57 -21.52
CA PRO A 198 12.51 -8.36 -20.44
C PRO A 198 13.56 -8.87 -19.44
N LYS A 199 14.77 -9.16 -19.93
CA LYS A 199 15.89 -9.64 -19.11
C LYS A 199 16.45 -8.56 -18.19
N ASP A 200 16.50 -7.31 -18.66
CA ASP A 200 17.00 -6.20 -17.87
C ASP A 200 16.01 -5.82 -16.76
N ILE A 201 14.71 -5.89 -17.05
CA ILE A 201 13.65 -5.76 -16.05
C ILE A 201 13.81 -6.84 -14.97
N ALA A 202 13.95 -8.11 -15.37
CA ALA A 202 14.10 -9.22 -14.43
C ALA A 202 15.35 -9.07 -13.55
N LYS A 203 16.50 -8.75 -14.16
CA LYS A 203 17.75 -8.50 -13.44
C LYS A 203 17.65 -7.30 -12.51
N GLY A 204 16.95 -6.25 -12.93
CA GLY A 204 16.70 -5.05 -12.14
C GLY A 204 15.87 -5.32 -10.89
N LEU A 205 14.88 -6.21 -10.98
CA LEU A 205 14.08 -6.64 -9.82
C LEU A 205 14.89 -7.55 -8.89
N GLU A 206 15.68 -8.47 -9.46
CA GLU A 206 16.54 -9.39 -8.69
C GLU A 206 17.61 -8.67 -7.89
N ASN A 207 18.29 -7.68 -8.48
CA ASN A 207 19.34 -6.91 -7.81
C ASN A 207 18.83 -5.67 -7.05
N GLY A 208 17.51 -5.45 -7.01
CA GLY A 208 16.90 -4.31 -6.31
C GLY A 208 17.13 -2.94 -6.96
N ALA A 209 17.66 -2.87 -8.19
CA ALA A 209 17.74 -1.62 -8.95
C ALA A 209 16.35 -1.09 -9.35
N LEU A 210 15.42 -2.03 -9.62
CA LEU A 210 13.99 -1.83 -9.77
C LEU A 210 13.30 -2.37 -8.53
N VAL A 211 12.35 -1.58 -8.02
CA VAL A 211 11.70 -1.88 -6.74
C VAL A 211 10.21 -1.77 -6.95
N ALA A 212 9.49 -2.85 -6.62
CA ALA A 212 8.05 -2.81 -6.57
C ALA A 212 7.60 -1.83 -5.48
N SER A 213 6.63 -0.99 -5.82
CA SER A 213 6.12 0.01 -4.90
C SER A 213 4.60 0.07 -5.02
N ALA A 214 3.97 0.44 -3.91
CA ALA A 214 2.60 0.94 -3.84
C ALA A 214 2.62 2.47 -3.66
N PRO A 215 3.03 3.28 -4.66
CA PRO A 215 3.27 4.70 -4.48
C PRO A 215 2.10 5.48 -3.88
N THR A 216 2.45 6.48 -3.08
CA THR A 216 1.53 7.31 -2.28
C THR A 216 0.86 8.43 -3.09
N GLY A 217 1.29 8.70 -4.33
CA GLY A 217 0.70 9.75 -5.17
C GLY A 217 1.30 11.14 -5.01
N ASP A 218 2.13 11.37 -3.99
CA ASP A 218 3.00 12.56 -3.86
C ASP A 218 4.45 12.12 -3.66
N VAL A 219 5.40 13.04 -3.87
CA VAL A 219 6.82 12.81 -3.57
C VAL A 219 6.95 12.50 -2.08
N GLN A 220 7.38 11.29 -1.75
CA GLN A 220 7.65 10.91 -0.37
C GLN A 220 8.77 11.79 0.19
N SER A 221 8.44 12.56 1.22
CA SER A 221 9.41 13.36 1.96
C SER A 221 10.03 12.53 3.08
N PRO A 222 11.26 12.86 3.53
CA PRO A 222 11.83 12.25 4.72
C PRO A 222 10.88 12.41 5.90
N TRP A 223 10.77 11.36 6.71
CA TRP A 223 10.06 11.43 7.98
C TRP A 223 10.78 12.41 8.90
N ASN A 224 10.02 13.27 9.57
CA ASN A 224 10.56 14.16 10.59
C ASN A 224 10.49 13.52 11.98
N THR A 225 11.25 14.07 12.92
CA THR A 225 11.33 13.58 14.31
C THR A 225 9.95 13.49 14.96
N THR A 226 9.08 14.48 14.75
CA THR A 226 7.73 14.48 15.32
C THR A 226 6.86 13.34 14.76
N GLN A 227 6.99 12.99 13.48
CA GLN A 227 6.29 11.84 12.90
C GLN A 227 6.78 10.53 13.52
N GLU A 228 8.09 10.38 13.72
CA GLU A 228 8.65 9.20 14.37
C GLU A 228 8.22 9.07 15.83
N GLU A 229 8.26 10.16 16.60
CA GLU A 229 7.79 10.21 17.98
C GLU A 229 6.30 9.86 18.10
N ASN A 230 5.46 10.40 17.20
CA ASN A 230 4.03 10.09 17.16
C ASN A 230 3.78 8.61 16.80
N LEU A 231 4.56 8.04 15.89
CA LEU A 231 4.50 6.62 15.55
C LEU A 231 4.86 5.76 16.76
N ASP A 232 5.95 6.09 17.46
CA ASP A 232 6.41 5.35 18.63
C ASP A 232 5.38 5.39 19.77
N ALA A 233 4.76 6.56 20.00
CA ALA A 233 3.66 6.71 20.97
C ALA A 233 2.41 5.87 20.60
N ALA A 234 2.06 5.81 19.31
CA ALA A 234 0.96 4.99 18.83
C ALA A 234 1.23 3.49 18.98
N ILE A 235 2.47 3.04 18.71
CA ILE A 235 2.90 1.66 18.91
C ILE A 235 2.85 1.28 20.39
N GLU A 236 3.27 2.17 21.28
CA GLU A 236 3.18 1.93 22.73
C GLU A 236 1.72 1.78 23.19
N THR A 237 0.81 2.54 22.59
CA THR A 237 -0.63 2.38 22.80
C THR A 237 -1.12 1.01 22.32
N LEU A 238 -0.67 0.55 21.14
CA LEU A 238 -0.99 -0.78 20.62
C LEU A 238 -0.47 -1.90 21.52
N ARG A 239 0.77 -1.80 22.02
CA ARG A 239 1.36 -2.80 22.92
C ARG A 239 0.52 -3.01 24.17
N LYS A 240 0.08 -1.92 24.80
CA LYS A 240 -0.82 -1.97 25.97
C LYS A 240 -2.17 -2.61 25.63
N LEU A 241 -2.71 -2.33 24.46
CA LEU A 241 -3.96 -2.90 23.98
C LEU A 241 -3.87 -4.41 23.73
N VAL A 242 -2.75 -4.88 23.18
CA VAL A 242 -2.53 -6.31 22.91
C VAL A 242 -2.18 -7.09 24.18
N ALA A 243 -1.40 -6.51 25.09
CA ALA A 243 -1.02 -7.16 26.35
C ALA A 243 -2.18 -7.31 27.36
N SER A 244 -3.28 -6.59 27.16
CA SER A 244 -4.48 -6.68 28.03
C SER A 244 -5.51 -7.72 27.55
N ALA A 245 -5.18 -8.50 26.52
CA ALA A 245 -6.00 -9.59 25.97
C ALA A 245 -5.49 -10.96 26.43
#